data_AF-A0A151U5H0-F1
#
_entry.id   AF-A0A151U5H0-F1
#
_cell.length_a   1.000
_cell.length_b   1.000
_cell.length_c   1.000
_cell.angle_alpha   90.00
_cell.angle_beta   90.00
_cell.angle_gamma   90.00
#
_symmetry.space_group_name_H-M   'P 1'
#
loop_
_entity.id
_entity.type
_entity.pdbx_description
1 polymer ?
#
loop_
_entity_poly.entity_id
_entity_poly.type
_entity_poly.pdbx_seq_one_letter_code
_entity_poly.pdbx_strand_id
1 'polypeptide(L)'
;MCICSYENDKAWENINPFIAWCICDGKTIKFWSDCWLESRTILIEVVDTYLPWQEQKEVLEDYMGVDGNWSIEGIRQFLPTKYFL
;
A
#
# COMPACT_ATOMS: atom_id res chain seq x y z
N MET A 1 -2.13 4.57 -10.23
CA MET A 1 -2.51 3.15 -10.24
C MET A 1 -1.24 2.35 -10.01
N CYS A 2 -1.03 1.85 -8.80
CA CYS A 2 -0.01 0.81 -8.57
C CYS A 2 -0.41 -0.40 -9.39
N ILE A 3 0.41 -0.76 -10.37
CA ILE A 3 0.20 -2.00 -11.12
C ILE A 3 1.00 -3.08 -10.41
N CYS A 4 0.35 -3.79 -9.50
CA CYS A 4 0.82 -5.10 -9.05
C CYS A 4 0.34 -6.14 -10.08
N SER A 5 1.02 -6.23 -11.24
CA SER A 5 0.72 -7.27 -12.22
C SER A 5 1.53 -8.52 -11.93
N TYR A 6 0.84 -9.61 -11.61
CA TYR A 6 1.27 -10.93 -12.07
C TYR A 6 0.47 -11.24 -13.34
N GLU A 7 1.25 -11.38 -14.42
CA GLU A 7 0.95 -12.05 -15.68
C GLU A 7 -0.20 -11.50 -16.54
N ASN A 8 0.15 -10.80 -17.63
CA ASN A 8 0.09 -11.31 -19.02
C ASN A 8 0.22 -10.16 -20.06
N ASP A 9 1.15 -9.22 -19.85
CA ASP A 9 1.48 -8.19 -20.83
C ASP A 9 2.91 -8.40 -21.31
N LYS A 10 3.13 -8.47 -22.62
CA LYS A 10 4.43 -8.82 -23.25
C LYS A 10 5.60 -7.94 -22.81
N ALA A 11 5.32 -6.77 -22.22
CA ALA A 11 6.32 -5.88 -21.64
C ALA A 11 7.04 -6.46 -20.41
N TRP A 12 6.46 -7.47 -19.74
CA TRP A 12 6.94 -7.99 -18.45
C TRP A 12 7.69 -9.33 -18.55
N GLU A 13 7.86 -9.90 -19.75
CA GLU A 13 8.49 -11.22 -19.95
C GLU A 13 9.95 -11.31 -19.46
N ASN A 14 10.63 -10.18 -19.28
CA ASN A 14 12.01 -10.11 -18.77
C ASN A 14 12.10 -9.67 -17.29
N ILE A 15 10.97 -9.42 -16.66
CA ILE A 15 10.92 -8.88 -15.31
C ILE A 15 10.76 -10.06 -14.34
N ASN A 16 11.74 -10.20 -13.44
CA ASN A 16 11.87 -11.34 -12.55
C ASN A 16 10.58 -11.55 -11.73
N PRO A 17 9.93 -12.72 -11.81
CA PRO A 17 8.67 -13.01 -11.11
C PRO A 17 8.80 -13.10 -9.59
N PHE A 18 9.99 -12.86 -9.03
CA PHE A 18 10.22 -12.83 -7.57
C PHE A 18 10.51 -11.41 -7.06
N ILE A 19 10.36 -10.38 -7.89
CA ILE A 19 10.58 -8.99 -7.50
C ILE A 19 9.24 -8.27 -7.60
N ALA A 20 8.75 -7.77 -6.47
CA ALA A 20 7.63 -6.85 -6.43
C ALA A 20 8.12 -5.47 -6.92
N TRP A 21 7.55 -5.00 -8.02
CA TRP A 21 7.87 -3.68 -8.57
C TRP A 21 6.82 -2.67 -8.10
N CYS A 22 7.19 -1.83 -7.14
CA CYS A 22 6.44 -0.61 -6.88
C CYS A 22 6.84 0.44 -7.92
N ILE A 23 6.22 0.42 -9.11
CA ILE A 23 6.31 1.53 -10.06
C ILE A 23 5.37 2.64 -9.58
N CYS A 24 5.75 3.35 -8.53
CA CYS A 24 5.18 4.64 -8.16
C CYS A 24 6.03 5.28 -7.05
N ASP A 25 6.09 6.61 -7.04
CA ASP A 25 6.80 7.42 -6.04
C ASP A 25 6.04 7.58 -4.72
N GLY A 26 4.90 6.89 -4.57
CA GLY A 26 4.06 6.96 -3.38
C GLY A 26 3.27 8.26 -3.20
N LYS A 27 3.43 9.25 -4.10
CA LYS A 27 2.87 10.62 -3.95
C LYS A 27 1.40 10.75 -4.31
N THR A 28 0.89 9.81 -5.09
CA THR A 28 -0.48 9.88 -5.64
C THR A 28 -1.37 8.75 -5.15
N ILE A 29 -0.78 7.72 -4.54
CA ILE A 29 -1.47 6.51 -4.10
C ILE A 29 -1.94 6.72 -2.69
N LYS A 30 -3.26 6.64 -2.48
CA LYS A 30 -3.87 6.73 -1.16
C LYS A 30 -3.57 5.47 -0.36
N PHE A 31 -3.00 5.63 0.84
CA PHE A 31 -2.60 4.51 1.68
C PHE A 31 -3.78 3.61 2.05
N TRP A 32 -4.94 4.19 2.33
CA TRP A 32 -6.09 3.42 2.81
C TRP A 32 -7.04 2.98 1.70
N SER A 33 -7.22 3.79 0.65
CA SER A 33 -8.28 3.59 -0.34
C SER A 33 -7.81 3.00 -1.67
N ASP A 34 -6.50 3.01 -1.96
CA ASP A 34 -5.98 2.45 -3.19
C ASP A 34 -5.46 1.02 -2.97
N CYS A 35 -5.53 0.22 -4.04
CA CYS A 35 -4.98 -1.13 -4.06
C CYS A 35 -3.47 -1.07 -4.37
N TRP A 36 -2.64 -0.98 -3.32
CA TRP A 36 -1.18 -0.97 -3.44
C TRP A 36 -0.47 -2.12 -2.74
N LEU A 37 -1.20 -2.89 -1.92
CA LEU A 37 -0.72 -4.13 -1.33
C LEU A 37 -0.72 -5.26 -2.36
N GLU A 38 0.26 -6.15 -2.29
CA GLU A 38 0.36 -7.32 -3.16
C GLU A 38 -0.86 -8.24 -3.07
N SER A 39 -1.47 -8.34 -1.88
CA SER A 39 -2.70 -9.10 -1.63
C SER A 39 -3.93 -8.55 -2.38
N ARG A 40 -3.81 -7.38 -3.02
CA ARG A 40 -4.89 -6.58 -3.60
C ARG A 40 -5.97 -6.15 -2.60
N THR A 41 -5.65 -6.24 -1.31
CA THR A 41 -6.52 -5.75 -0.24
C THR A 41 -6.51 -4.24 -0.24
N ILE A 42 -7.70 -3.64 -0.20
CA ILE A 42 -7.86 -2.22 0.07
C ILE A 42 -8.06 -2.06 1.58
N LEU A 43 -7.13 -1.37 2.24
CA LEU A 43 -7.08 -1.34 3.72
C LEU A 43 -8.34 -0.75 4.35
N ILE A 44 -8.97 0.26 3.73
CA ILE A 44 -10.21 0.88 4.24
C ILE A 44 -11.39 -0.09 4.24
N GLU A 45 -11.36 -1.16 3.44
CA GLU A 45 -12.43 -2.16 3.38
C GLU A 45 -12.30 -3.24 4.48
N VAL A 46 -11.13 -3.35 5.10
CA VAL A 46 -10.81 -4.43 6.07
C VAL A 46 -10.45 -3.92 7.47
N VAL A 47 -10.43 -2.61 7.66
CA VAL A 47 -10.19 -1.99 8.97
C VAL A 47 -11.43 -2.15 9.87
N ASP A 48 -11.22 -2.68 11.07
CA ASP A 48 -12.29 -2.90 12.07
C ASP A 48 -12.61 -1.61 12.87
N THR A 49 -11.76 -0.57 12.77
CA THR A 49 -11.84 0.69 13.53
C THR A 49 -12.25 1.87 12.64
N TYR A 50 -12.93 2.87 13.21
CA TYR A 50 -13.20 4.11 12.48
C TYR A 50 -11.88 4.82 12.11
N LEU A 51 -11.68 5.07 10.81
CA LEU A 51 -10.51 5.77 10.29
C LEU A 51 -10.79 7.29 10.22
N PRO A 52 -9.99 8.13 10.91
CA PRO A 52 -10.12 9.58 10.82
C PRO A 52 -10.04 10.09 9.38
N TRP A 53 -10.75 11.17 9.08
CA TRP A 53 -10.81 11.72 7.74
C TRP A 53 -9.44 12.21 7.23
N GLN A 54 -8.58 12.66 8.13
CA GLN A 54 -7.21 13.04 7.82
C GLN A 54 -6.46 11.85 7.23
N GLU A 55 -6.48 10.71 7.92
CA GLU A 55 -5.82 9.48 7.47
C GLU A 55 -6.32 9.00 6.11
N GLN A 56 -7.62 9.15 5.82
CA GLN A 56 -8.19 8.75 4.51
C GLN A 56 -7.59 9.52 3.31
N LYS A 57 -6.95 10.66 3.54
CA LYS A 57 -6.34 11.49 2.50
C LYS A 57 -4.86 11.27 2.33
N GLU A 58 -4.21 10.63 3.28
CA GLU A 58 -2.77 10.41 3.25
C GLU A 58 -2.39 9.46 2.11
N VAL A 59 -1.26 9.76 1.48
CA VAL A 59 -0.64 8.95 0.45
C VAL A 59 0.47 8.08 1.04
N LEU A 60 1.00 7.13 0.27
CA LEU A 60 2.08 6.27 0.75
C LEU A 60 3.31 7.05 1.22
N GLU A 61 3.68 8.13 0.53
CA GLU A 61 4.82 8.98 0.90
C GLU A 61 4.65 9.58 2.30
N ASP A 62 3.42 9.91 2.72
CA ASP A 62 3.18 10.52 4.03
C ASP A 62 3.51 9.56 5.19
N TYR A 63 3.52 8.25 4.94
CA TYR A 63 3.90 7.22 5.90
C TYR A 63 5.35 6.75 5.73
N MET A 64 6.14 7.37 4.86
CA MET A 64 7.56 7.04 4.68
C MET A 64 8.43 7.96 5.54
N GLY A 65 9.24 7.35 6.39
CA GLY A 65 10.28 8.01 7.17
C GLY A 65 11.44 8.49 6.31
N VAL A 66 12.23 9.42 6.87
CA VAL A 66 13.41 10.02 6.21
C VAL A 66 14.49 8.97 5.91
N ASP A 67 14.50 7.87 6.64
CA ASP A 67 15.38 6.71 6.46
C ASP A 67 14.86 5.71 5.42
N GLY A 68 13.70 5.97 4.81
CA GLY A 68 13.03 5.06 3.88
C GLY A 68 12.26 3.94 4.56
N ASN A 69 12.11 3.95 5.89
CA ASN A 69 11.28 2.99 6.61
C ASN A 69 9.87 3.51 6.82
N TRP A 70 8.90 2.62 6.92
CA TRP A 70 7.51 2.98 7.19
C TRP A 70 7.33 3.55 8.61
N SER A 71 6.81 4.77 8.71
CA SER A 71 6.43 5.44 9.96
C SER A 71 4.96 5.14 10.31
N ILE A 72 4.67 3.88 10.63
CA ILE A 72 3.29 3.40 10.88
C ILE A 72 2.85 3.50 12.35
N GLU A 73 3.72 3.92 13.27
CA GLU A 73 3.42 3.99 14.71
C GLU A 73 2.16 4.80 15.01
N GLY A 74 1.97 5.94 14.33
CA GLY A 74 0.80 6.80 14.49
C GLY A 74 -0.53 6.17 14.06
N ILE A 75 -0.47 5.16 13.18
CA ILE A 75 -1.65 4.51 12.60
C ILE A 75 -1.85 3.07 13.04
N ARG A 76 -1.00 2.53 13.92
CA ARG A 76 -1.08 1.14 14.39
C ARG A 76 -2.46 0.74 14.90
N GLN A 77 -3.14 1.64 15.59
CA GLN A 77 -4.50 1.43 16.12
C GLN A 77 -5.58 1.25 15.03
N PHE A 78 -5.30 1.68 13.80
CA PHE A 78 -6.18 1.55 12.65
C PHE A 78 -5.81 0.37 11.75
N LEU A 79 -4.65 -0.26 11.96
CA LEU A 79 -4.22 -1.38 11.12
C LEU A 79 -5.10 -2.61 11.39
N PRO A 80 -5.53 -3.34 10.34
CA PRO A 80 -6.30 -4.57 10.48
C PRO A 80 -5.52 -5.65 11.25
N THR A 81 -5.93 -5.95 12.48
CA THR A 81 -5.19 -6.88 13.36
C THR A 81 -5.24 -8.34 12.90
N LYS A 82 -6.17 -8.69 11.99
CA LYS A 82 -6.39 -10.06 11.52
C LYS A 82 -5.48 -10.50 10.36
N TYR A 83 -4.75 -9.57 9.75
CA TYR A 83 -3.96 -9.83 8.52
C TYR A 83 -2.46 -9.58 8.68
N PHE A 84 -2.01 -9.18 9.87
CA PHE A 84 -0.59 -9.03 10.21
C PHE A 84 -0.20 -10.07 11.29
N LEU A 85 0.05 -11.30 10.86
CA LEU A 85 0.75 -12.35 11.62
C LEU A 85 1.74 -13.06 10.70
#